data_AF-Q0F2N5-F1
#
_entry.id   AF-Q0F2N5-F1
#
_cell.length_a   1.000
_cell.length_b   1.000
_cell.length_c   1.000
_cell.angle_alpha   90.00
_cell.angle_beta   90.00
_cell.angle_gamma   90.00
#
_symmetry.space_group_name_H-M   'P 1'
#
loop_
_entity.id
_entity.type
_entity.pdbx_description
1 polymer ?
#
loop_
_entity_poly.entity_id
_entity_poly.type
_entity_poly.pdbx_seq_one_letter_code
_entity_poly.pdbx_strand_id
1 'polypeptide(L)'
;MEVKMAVLLFRLRGVPDDEADDVRALLTQHAIDFYETTSGSWGVSMPAIWLHDDSSIDQAKELLAVYQEQRARAARDAYVALKQRGEHKRLWQGIAAHPFRFLLMLALIAFMLYVSLSPFIHFG
;
A
#
# COMPACT_ATOMS: atom_id res chain seq x y z
N MET A 1 22.11 9.35 37.18
CA MET A 1 20.67 9.35 36.86
C MET A 1 20.56 9.11 35.38
N GLU A 2 20.16 7.91 34.99
CA GLU A 2 19.89 7.54 33.61
C GLU A 2 18.60 8.24 33.19
N VAL A 3 18.65 9.05 32.13
CA VAL A 3 17.50 9.83 31.69
C VAL A 3 16.66 8.93 30.79
N LYS A 4 15.56 8.37 31.34
CA LYS A 4 14.55 7.67 30.54
C LYS A 4 13.85 8.68 29.63
N MET A 5 14.32 8.79 28.39
CA MET A 5 13.67 9.61 27.38
C MET A 5 12.70 8.75 26.58
N ALA A 6 11.49 9.26 26.36
CA ALA A 6 10.57 8.62 25.46
C ALA A 6 11.06 8.75 24.01
N VAL A 7 11.09 7.63 23.28
CA VAL A 7 11.62 7.57 21.92
C VAL A 7 10.53 7.16 20.95
N LEU A 8 10.46 7.85 19.82
CA LEU A 8 9.58 7.49 18.72
C LEU A 8 10.06 6.16 18.11
N LEU A 9 9.24 5.13 18.20
CA LEU A 9 9.52 3.83 17.60
C LEU A 9 8.90 3.74 16.20
N PHE A 10 7.62 4.06 16.08
CA PHE A 10 6.86 3.80 14.86
C PHE A 10 5.80 4.86 14.60
N ARG A 11 5.69 5.32 13.35
CA ARG A 11 4.69 6.31 12.93
C ARG A 11 3.49 5.58 12.35
N LEU A 12 2.30 5.86 12.84
CA LEU A 12 1.06 5.22 12.40
C LEU A 12 0.39 5.95 11.23
N ARG A 13 0.94 7.08 10.78
CA ARG A 13 0.37 7.84 9.67
C ARG A 13 0.50 7.05 8.36
N GLY A 14 -0.64 6.67 7.79
CA GLY A 14 -0.71 5.90 6.54
C GLY A 14 -0.45 4.40 6.73
N VAL A 15 -0.38 3.93 7.97
CA VAL A 15 -0.23 2.52 8.31
C VAL A 15 -1.63 1.88 8.34
N PRO A 16 -1.85 0.74 7.66
CA PRO A 16 -3.07 -0.03 7.77
C PRO A 16 -3.36 -0.48 9.21
N ASP A 17 -4.64 -0.55 9.60
CA ASP A 17 -5.02 -0.92 10.96
C ASP A 17 -4.49 -2.30 11.38
N ASP A 18 -4.45 -3.27 10.45
CA ASP A 18 -3.86 -4.59 10.68
C ASP A 18 -2.36 -4.51 11.02
N GLU A 19 -1.61 -3.62 10.37
CA GLU A 19 -0.19 -3.45 10.65
C GLU A 19 0.04 -2.79 12.00
N ALA A 20 -0.80 -1.80 12.35
CA ALA A 20 -0.74 -1.18 13.66
C ALA A 20 -1.01 -2.22 14.77
N ASP A 21 -2.00 -3.10 14.58
CA ASP A 21 -2.30 -4.19 15.51
C ASP A 21 -1.16 -5.21 15.59
N ASP A 22 -0.57 -5.60 14.46
CA ASP A 22 0.59 -6.50 14.42
C ASP A 22 1.78 -5.91 15.21
N VAL A 23 2.05 -4.61 15.06
CA VAL A 23 3.13 -3.93 15.80
C VAL A 23 2.82 -3.86 17.30
N ARG A 24 1.57 -3.58 17.69
CA ARG A 24 1.16 -3.62 19.11
C ARG A 24 1.32 -5.02 19.70
N ALA A 25 0.92 -6.04 18.95
CA ALA A 25 1.04 -7.44 19.36
C ALA A 25 2.51 -7.85 19.48
N LEU A 26 3.37 -7.43 18.55
CA LEU A 26 4.82 -7.68 18.59
C LEU A 26 5.45 -7.09 19.85
N LEU A 27 5.16 -5.83 20.16
CA LEU A 27 5.70 -5.18 21.37
C LEU A 27 5.19 -5.85 22.65
N THR A 28 3.91 -6.20 22.69
CA THR A 28 3.30 -6.89 23.85
C THR A 28 3.90 -8.28 24.07
N GLN A 29 4.13 -9.06 23.01
CA GLN A 29 4.74 -10.39 23.08
C GLN A 29 6.17 -10.38 23.63
N HIS A 30 6.91 -9.31 23.34
CA HIS A 30 8.27 -9.12 23.83
C HIS A 30 8.36 -8.33 25.14
N ALA A 31 7.21 -8.07 25.80
CA ALA A 31 7.11 -7.33 27.05
C ALA A 31 7.77 -5.93 26.99
N ILE A 32 7.63 -5.25 25.85
CA ILE A 32 8.15 -3.90 25.63
C ILE A 32 7.04 -2.89 25.96
N ASP A 33 7.28 -2.03 26.96
CA ASP A 33 6.31 -1.02 27.38
C ASP A 33 6.23 0.14 26.38
N PHE A 34 5.06 0.33 25.77
CA PHE A 34 4.81 1.38 24.78
C PHE A 34 3.56 2.20 25.09
N TYR A 35 3.49 3.40 24.54
CA TYR A 35 2.29 4.23 24.53
C TYR A 35 2.01 4.77 23.12
N GLU A 36 0.75 5.02 22.83
CA GLU A 36 0.31 5.49 21.52
C GLU A 36 -0.23 6.91 21.60
N THR A 37 0.09 7.74 20.61
CA THR A 37 -0.59 9.00 20.37
C THR A 37 -1.63 8.80 19.29
N THR A 38 -2.88 9.18 19.51
CA THR A 38 -3.95 9.10 18.52
C THR A 38 -4.05 10.37 17.69
N SER A 39 -4.44 10.24 16.42
CA SER A 39 -4.91 11.39 15.64
C SER A 39 -6.31 11.79 16.10
N GLY A 40 -6.45 12.95 16.72
CA GLY A 40 -7.76 13.51 17.05
C GLY A 40 -8.62 13.73 15.79
N SER A 41 -9.92 13.98 15.95
CA SER A 41 -10.91 14.03 14.86
C SER A 41 -10.59 14.99 13.70
N TRP A 42 -9.64 15.92 13.90
CA TRP A 42 -9.22 16.91 12.90
C TRP A 42 -7.99 16.49 12.08
N GLY A 43 -7.41 15.30 12.33
CA GLY A 43 -6.32 14.74 11.53
C GLY A 43 -4.97 15.47 11.63
N VAL A 44 -4.84 16.47 12.53
CA VAL A 44 -3.63 17.30 12.67
C VAL A 44 -2.53 16.61 13.51
N SER A 45 -2.88 15.62 14.34
CA SER A 45 -1.90 14.93 15.19
C SER A 45 -0.95 14.04 14.38
N MET A 46 0.20 13.72 14.98
CA MET A 46 1.10 12.67 14.52
C MET A 46 0.80 11.40 15.30
N PRO A 47 -0.03 10.48 14.76
CA PRO A 47 -0.26 9.22 15.43
C PRO A 47 0.99 8.35 15.35
N ALA A 48 1.40 7.80 16.48
CA ALA A 48 2.67 7.12 16.62
C ALA A 48 2.70 6.25 17.88
N ILE A 49 3.52 5.20 17.82
CA ILE A 49 3.90 4.35 18.94
C ILE A 49 5.25 4.83 19.47
N TRP A 50 5.30 5.05 20.77
CA TRP A 50 6.45 5.56 21.51
C TRP A 50 6.84 4.56 22.59
N LEU A 51 8.14 4.45 22.85
CA LEU A 51 8.67 3.69 23.99
C LEU A 51 8.84 4.62 25.19
N HIS A 52 8.63 4.07 26.38
CA HIS A 52 8.83 4.82 27.63
C HIS A 52 10.30 5.00 27.99
N ASP A 53 11.16 4.06 27.58
CA ASP A 53 12.60 4.14 27.74
C ASP A 53 13.33 3.93 26.42
N ASP A 54 14.56 4.42 26.38
CA ASP A 54 15.51 4.21 25.29
C ASP A 54 16.25 2.87 25.43
N SER A 55 16.23 2.23 26.60
CA SER A 55 16.91 0.94 26.80
C SER A 55 16.38 -0.19 25.91
N SER A 56 15.09 -0.13 25.56
CA SER A 56 14.41 -1.13 24.72
C SER A 56 14.37 -0.73 23.24
N ILE A 57 14.91 0.43 22.86
CA ILE A 57 14.75 0.96 21.49
C ILE A 57 15.44 0.09 20.44
N ASP A 58 16.64 -0.39 20.74
CA ASP A 58 17.43 -1.18 19.80
C ASP A 58 16.79 -2.54 19.58
N GLN A 59 16.34 -3.18 20.65
CA GLN A 59 15.58 -4.43 20.59
C GLN A 59 14.27 -4.25 19.81
N ALA A 60 13.49 -3.20 20.11
CA ALA A 60 12.24 -2.94 19.41
C ALA A 60 12.43 -2.67 17.92
N LYS A 61 13.49 -1.95 17.54
CA LYS A 61 13.85 -1.70 16.14
C LYS A 61 14.26 -2.97 15.42
N GLU A 62 15.03 -3.85 16.07
CA GLU A 62 15.43 -5.13 15.49
C GLU A 62 14.21 -6.02 15.23
N LEU A 63 13.32 -6.16 16.21
CA LEU A 63 12.07 -6.90 16.07
C LEU A 63 11.20 -6.35 14.94
N LEU A 64 11.04 -5.02 14.89
CA LEU A 64 10.28 -4.37 13.84
C LEU A 64 10.91 -4.57 12.46
N ALA A 65 12.24 -4.51 12.35
CA ALA A 65 12.94 -4.75 11.09
C ALA A 65 12.72 -6.18 10.58
N VAL A 66 12.81 -7.17 11.46
CA VAL A 66 12.52 -8.58 11.12
C VAL A 66 11.08 -8.75 10.66
N TYR A 67 10.11 -8.18 11.39
CA TYR A 67 8.71 -8.21 11.02
C TYR A 67 8.46 -7.56 9.64
N GLN A 68 9.01 -6.37 9.40
CA GLN A 68 8.85 -5.67 8.12
C GLN A 68 9.48 -6.43 6.96
N GLU A 69 10.62 -7.09 7.19
CA GLU A 69 11.24 -7.94 6.20
C GLU A 69 10.34 -9.15 5.85
N GLN A 70 9.77 -9.81 6.87
CA GLN A 70 8.84 -10.92 6.67
C GLN A 70 7.61 -10.48 5.87
N ARG A 71 6.99 -9.35 6.24
CA ARG A 71 5.83 -8.77 5.54
C ARG A 71 6.17 -8.46 4.07
N ALA A 72 7.34 -7.85 3.82
CA ALA A 72 7.80 -7.55 2.47
C ALA A 72 8.11 -8.81 1.64
N ARG A 73 8.59 -9.89 2.26
CA ARG A 73 8.77 -11.18 1.59
C ARG A 73 7.43 -11.81 1.23
N ALA A 74 6.47 -11.83 2.16
CA ALA A 74 5.13 -12.36 1.92
C ALA A 74 4.41 -11.62 0.77
N ALA A 75 4.50 -10.29 0.72
CA ALA A 75 3.93 -9.49 -0.36
C ALA A 75 4.57 -9.81 -1.73
N ARG A 76 5.89 -10.01 -1.76
CA ARG A 76 6.61 -10.43 -2.97
C ARG A 76 6.20 -11.82 -3.42
N ASP A 77 6.06 -12.76 -2.51
CA ASP A 77 5.64 -14.13 -2.81
C ASP A 77 4.21 -14.17 -3.32
N ALA A 78 3.30 -13.40 -2.71
CA ALA A 78 1.93 -13.23 -3.19
C ALA A 78 1.89 -12.66 -4.61
N TYR A 79 2.70 -11.64 -4.91
CA TYR A 79 2.83 -11.08 -6.25
C TYR A 79 3.38 -12.10 -7.26
N VAL A 80 4.42 -12.86 -6.90
CA VAL A 80 4.98 -13.92 -7.75
C VAL A 80 3.94 -15.01 -8.00
N ALA A 81 3.19 -15.44 -6.99
CA ALA A 81 2.13 -16.42 -7.12
C ALA A 81 1.00 -15.93 -8.06
N LEU A 82 0.59 -14.66 -7.95
CA LEU A 82 -0.37 -14.03 -8.87
C LEU A 82 0.17 -13.97 -10.31
N LYS A 83 1.44 -13.62 -10.48
CA LYS A 83 2.11 -13.59 -11.78
C LYS A 83 2.20 -14.99 -12.40
N GLN A 84 2.53 -16.02 -11.62
CA GLN A 84 2.57 -17.42 -12.05
C GLN A 84 1.18 -17.97 -12.39
N ARG A 85 0.13 -17.52 -11.67
CA ARG A 85 -1.28 -17.79 -12.02
C ARG A 85 -1.72 -17.10 -13.32
N GLY A 86 -0.86 -16.26 -13.92
CA GLY A 86 -1.06 -15.75 -15.26
C GLY A 86 -2.12 -14.65 -15.34
N GLU A 87 -2.16 -13.73 -14.37
CA GLU A 87 -3.03 -12.53 -14.46
C GLU A 87 -2.69 -11.59 -15.63
N HIS A 88 -1.59 -11.82 -16.36
CA HIS A 88 -1.39 -11.23 -17.69
C HIS A 88 -2.45 -11.66 -18.72
N LYS A 89 -3.15 -12.76 -18.45
CA LYS A 89 -4.28 -13.18 -19.26
C LYS A 89 -5.50 -12.27 -19.06
N ARG A 90 -5.69 -11.53 -17.97
CA ARG A 90 -6.97 -10.80 -17.75
C ARG A 90 -7.27 -9.74 -18.81
N LEU A 91 -6.27 -9.00 -19.29
CA LEU A 91 -6.46 -8.00 -20.35
C LEU A 91 -6.71 -8.66 -21.72
N TRP A 92 -5.90 -9.66 -22.08
CA TRP A 92 -6.06 -10.41 -23.32
C TRP A 92 -7.30 -11.31 -23.33
N GLN A 93 -7.71 -11.83 -22.18
CA GLN A 93 -8.96 -12.59 -21.99
C GLN A 93 -10.16 -11.69 -22.11
N GLY A 94 -10.11 -10.44 -21.65
CA GLY A 94 -11.19 -9.47 -21.88
C GLY A 94 -11.39 -9.16 -23.36
N ILE A 95 -10.30 -9.01 -24.12
CA ILE A 95 -10.32 -8.79 -25.58
C ILE A 95 -10.79 -10.05 -26.31
N ALA A 96 -10.29 -11.23 -25.93
CA ALA A 96 -10.67 -12.50 -26.55
C ALA A 96 -12.10 -12.97 -26.19
N ALA A 97 -12.64 -12.56 -25.02
CA ALA A 97 -13.98 -12.91 -24.60
C ALA A 97 -15.08 -12.16 -25.39
N HIS A 98 -14.82 -10.93 -25.82
CA HIS A 98 -15.80 -10.11 -26.55
C HIS A 98 -15.19 -9.33 -27.73
N PRO A 99 -14.65 -10.02 -28.76
CA PRO A 99 -13.99 -9.38 -29.90
C PRO A 99 -14.90 -8.40 -30.65
N PHE A 100 -16.20 -8.69 -30.74
CA PHE A 100 -17.19 -7.81 -31.38
C PHE A 100 -17.38 -6.47 -30.65
N ARG A 101 -17.38 -6.47 -29.31
CA ARG A 101 -17.56 -5.23 -28.52
C ARG A 101 -16.34 -4.32 -28.67
N PHE A 102 -15.15 -4.90 -28.74
CA PHE A 102 -13.92 -4.17 -29.01
C PHE A 102 -13.91 -3.55 -30.42
N LEU A 103 -14.28 -4.33 -31.45
CA LEU A 103 -14.39 -3.83 -32.83
C LEU A 103 -15.43 -2.71 -32.97
N LEU A 104 -16.59 -2.84 -32.32
CA LEU A 104 -17.62 -1.80 -32.33
C LEU A 104 -17.14 -0.50 -31.67
N MET A 105 -16.42 -0.60 -30.55
CA MET A 105 -15.87 0.58 -29.87
C MET A 105 -14.78 1.26 -30.70
N LEU A 106 -13.92 0.46 -31.36
CA LEU A 106 -12.90 0.97 -32.28
C LEU A 106 -13.52 1.65 -33.51
N ALA A 107 -14.59 1.07 -34.06
CA ALA A 107 -15.36 1.68 -35.16
C ALA A 107 -16.02 3.00 -34.73
N LEU A 108 -16.58 3.09 -33.52
CA LEU A 108 -17.14 4.33 -32.97
C LEU A 108 -16.07 5.41 -32.78
N ILE A 109 -14.90 5.06 -32.24
CA ILE A 109 -13.77 5.99 -32.09
C ILE A 109 -13.30 6.47 -33.47
N ALA A 110 -13.13 5.56 -34.43
CA ALA A 110 -12.73 5.90 -35.80
C ALA A 110 -13.77 6.78 -36.49
N PHE A 111 -15.07 6.51 -36.30
CA PHE A 111 -16.15 7.34 -36.82
C PHE A 111 -16.14 8.74 -36.20
N MET A 112 -15.97 8.83 -34.89
CA MET A 112 -15.91 10.11 -34.17
C MET A 112 -14.70 10.93 -34.58
N LEU A 113 -13.53 10.31 -34.72
CA LEU A 113 -12.33 10.92 -35.29
C LEU A 113 -12.57 11.37 -36.73
N TYR A 114 -13.16 10.51 -37.57
CA TYR A 114 -13.47 10.84 -38.95
C TYR A 114 -14.38 12.07 -39.03
N VAL A 115 -15.48 12.11 -38.29
CA VAL A 115 -16.38 13.27 -38.25
C VAL A 115 -15.66 14.51 -37.73
N SER A 116 -14.83 14.37 -36.69
CA SER A 116 -14.08 15.49 -36.10
C SER A 116 -12.98 16.04 -37.01
N LEU A 117 -12.30 15.19 -37.78
CA LEU A 117 -11.23 15.60 -38.70
C LEU A 117 -11.76 15.91 -40.11
N SER A 118 -12.93 15.40 -40.49
CA SER A 118 -13.58 15.66 -41.78
C SER A 118 -13.61 17.15 -42.16
N PRO A 119 -13.98 18.10 -41.28
CA PRO A 119 -13.97 19.51 -41.65
C PRO A 119 -12.55 20.04 -41.89
N PHE A 120 -11.53 19.55 -41.20
CA PHE A 120 -10.15 20.01 -41.39
C PHE A 120 -9.50 19.45 -42.67
N ILE A 121 -9.88 18.24 -43.09
CA ILE A 121 -9.35 17.62 -44.32
C ILE A 121 -10.06 18.17 -45.57
N HIS A 122 -11.35 18.54 -45.45
CA HIS A 122 -12.15 19.00 -46.60
C HIS A 122 -12.20 20.52 -46.77
N PHE A 123 -11.91 21.30 -45.72
CA PHE A 123 -11.79 22.77 -45.79
C PHE A 123 -10.33 23.27 -45.73
N GLY A 124 -9.36 22.40 -46.02
CA GLY A 124 -7.94 22.74 -46.19
C GLY A 124 -7.54 22.90 -47.65
#